data_AF-A0A4Q3UKI5-F1
#
_entry.id   AF-A0A4Q3UKI5-F1
#
_cell.length_a   1.000
_cell.length_b   1.000
_cell.length_c   1.000
_cell.angle_alpha   90.00
_cell.angle_beta   90.00
_cell.angle_gamma   90.00
#
_symmetry.space_group_name_H-M   'P 1'
#
loop_
_entity.id
_entity.type
_entity.pdbx_description
1 polymer ?
#
loop_
_entity_poly.entity_id
_entity_poly.type
_entity_poly.pdbx_seq_one_letter_code
_entity_poly.pdbx_strand_id
1 'polypeptide(L)'
;MSLTLDLPLIGLDETFPESLFVLHHPSSHRYGCFCHEGIHGLACFSSEAGAFRFAEWIDLSGMCTKEITFDEAREIAKERPMPVVSLMLLDRMDNPVIHFVR
;
A
#
# COMPACT_ATOMS: atom_id res chain seq x y z
N MET A 1 -2.53 27.86 27.02
CA MET A 1 -3.03 28.00 25.63
C MET A 1 -1.96 27.43 24.73
N SER A 2 -2.18 26.22 24.22
CA SER A 2 -1.19 25.54 23.39
C SER A 2 -1.26 26.11 21.97
N LEU A 3 -0.20 26.75 21.53
CA LEU A 3 -0.02 27.21 20.14
C LEU A 3 0.23 25.96 19.28
N THR A 4 -0.81 25.43 18.66
CA THR A 4 -0.66 24.47 17.57
C THR A 4 -0.16 25.22 16.35
N LEU A 5 1.06 24.91 15.92
CA LEU A 5 1.64 25.37 14.66
C LEU A 5 0.85 24.73 13.52
N ASP A 6 -0.04 25.49 12.88
CA ASP A 6 -0.57 25.19 11.54
C ASP A 6 0.55 25.45 10.52
N LEU A 7 1.50 24.53 10.45
CA LEU A 7 2.43 24.44 9.33
C LEU A 7 1.73 23.63 8.22
N PRO A 8 1.51 24.20 7.02
CA PRO A 8 1.08 23.38 5.90
C PRO A 8 2.19 22.35 5.64
N LEU A 9 1.88 21.08 5.85
CA LEU A 9 2.76 19.97 5.51
C LEU A 9 2.91 19.96 3.98
N ILE A 10 3.93 20.65 3.48
CA ILE A 10 4.34 20.60 2.08
C ILE A 10 4.68 19.13 1.78
N GLY A 11 3.86 18.48 0.94
CA GLY A 11 3.90 17.03 0.66
C GLY A 11 2.56 16.30 0.81
N LEU A 12 1.50 16.97 1.29
CA LEU A 12 0.14 16.41 1.40
C LEU A 12 -0.62 16.25 0.06
N ASP A 13 -0.10 16.77 -1.05
CA ASP A 13 -0.82 16.73 -2.34
C ASP A 13 -0.71 15.39 -3.08
N GLU A 14 0.20 14.49 -2.68
CA GLU A 14 0.15 13.08 -3.07
C GLU A 14 -0.81 12.35 -2.12
N THR A 15 -2.10 12.68 -2.24
CA THR A 15 -3.16 12.00 -1.52
C THR A 15 -3.25 10.56 -1.99
N PHE A 16 -3.38 9.63 -1.04
CA PHE A 16 -3.71 8.26 -1.38
C PHE A 16 -5.05 8.25 -2.12
N PRO A 17 -5.13 7.57 -3.28
CA PRO A 17 -6.40 7.37 -3.98
C PRO A 17 -7.45 6.75 -3.07
N GLU A 18 -8.72 7.16 -3.23
CA GLU A 18 -9.84 6.58 -2.48
C GLU A 18 -10.00 5.08 -2.76
N SER A 19 -9.75 4.67 -4.00
CA SER A 19 -9.73 3.28 -4.46
C SER A 19 -8.30 2.87 -4.84
N LEU A 20 -7.89 1.71 -4.35
CA LEU A 20 -6.59 1.12 -4.58
C LEU A 20 -6.73 -0.31 -5.09
N PHE A 21 -5.73 -0.76 -5.83
CA PHE A 21 -5.59 -2.15 -6.23
C PHE A 21 -4.51 -2.80 -5.38
N VAL A 22 -4.82 -3.97 -4.84
CA VAL A 22 -3.87 -4.83 -4.13
C VAL A 22 -3.77 -6.19 -4.79
N LEU A 23 -2.68 -6.90 -4.53
CA LEU A 23 -2.59 -8.32 -4.87
C LEU A 23 -3.12 -9.17 -3.74
N HIS A 24 -4.04 -10.08 -4.06
CA HIS A 24 -4.65 -10.99 -3.13
C HIS A 24 -4.66 -12.42 -3.68
N HIS A 25 -4.22 -13.37 -2.86
CA HIS A 25 -4.26 -14.80 -3.19
C HIS A 25 -5.53 -15.42 -2.58
N PRO A 26 -6.56 -15.73 -3.40
CA PRO A 26 -7.88 -16.09 -2.89
C PRO A 26 -7.89 -17.39 -2.07
N SER A 27 -7.01 -18.35 -2.35
CA SER A 27 -7.00 -19.64 -1.64
C SER A 27 -6.28 -19.61 -0.30
N SER A 28 -5.39 -18.66 -0.06
CA SER A 28 -4.61 -18.56 1.19
C SER A 28 -4.83 -17.27 1.96
N HIS A 29 -5.71 -16.37 1.48
CA HIS A 29 -5.95 -15.04 2.04
C HIS A 29 -4.68 -14.22 2.29
N ARG A 30 -3.69 -14.40 1.41
CA ARG A 30 -2.42 -13.65 1.47
C ARG A 30 -2.53 -12.41 0.60
N TYR A 31 -1.79 -11.39 0.98
CA TYR A 31 -1.71 -10.14 0.23
C TYR A 31 -0.27 -9.87 -0.22
N GLY A 32 -0.13 -9.16 -1.34
CA GLY A 32 1.16 -8.67 -1.81
C GLY A 32 1.76 -7.68 -0.82
N CYS A 33 2.99 -7.93 -0.38
CA CYS A 33 3.73 -7.02 0.49
C CYS A 33 5.04 -6.65 -0.21
N PHE A 34 5.54 -5.45 0.08
CA PHE A 34 6.80 -4.96 -0.45
C PHE A 34 7.67 -4.41 0.67
N CYS A 35 8.99 -4.50 0.48
CA CYS A 35 9.97 -3.92 1.37
C CYS A 35 10.75 -2.87 0.59
N HIS A 36 10.62 -1.60 1.00
CA HIS A 36 11.36 -0.48 0.44
C HIS A 36 12.19 0.15 1.55
N GLU A 37 13.52 0.18 1.39
CA GLU A 37 14.48 0.74 2.35
C GLU A 37 14.30 0.24 3.80
N GLY A 38 13.93 -1.04 3.97
CA GLY A 38 13.71 -1.66 5.28
C GLY A 38 12.32 -1.41 5.88
N ILE A 39 11.47 -0.64 5.22
CA ILE A 39 10.07 -0.46 5.60
C ILE A 39 9.25 -1.54 4.91
N HIS A 40 8.48 -2.32 5.68
CA HIS A 40 7.59 -3.35 5.16
C HIS A 40 6.16 -2.86 5.15
N GLY A 41 5.51 -2.95 3.99
CA GLY A 41 4.14 -2.52 3.83
C GLY A 41 3.32 -3.36 2.86
N LEU A 42 2.01 -3.16 2.93
CA LEU A 42 1.07 -3.68 1.94
C LEU A 42 1.32 -3.01 0.59
N ALA A 43 1.46 -3.78 -0.48
CA ALA A 43 1.64 -3.26 -1.83
C ALA A 43 0.30 -2.84 -2.42
N CYS A 44 0.15 -1.55 -2.67
CA CYS A 44 -1.03 -0.92 -3.26
C CYS A 44 -0.67 -0.18 -4.54
N PHE A 45 -1.64 -0.05 -5.44
CA PHE A 45 -1.48 0.59 -6.74
C PHE A 45 -2.71 1.47 -7.03
N SER A 46 -2.54 2.58 -7.73
CA SER A 46 -3.68 3.40 -8.18
C SER A 46 -4.41 2.80 -9.37
N SER A 47 -3.79 1.84 -10.07
CA SER A 47 -4.36 1.19 -11.26
C SER A 47 -4.19 -0.32 -11.22
N GLU A 48 -5.17 -1.03 -11.76
CA GLU A 48 -5.13 -2.49 -11.91
C GLU A 48 -3.93 -2.95 -12.73
N ALA A 49 -3.61 -2.21 -13.80
CA ALA A 49 -2.46 -2.50 -14.66
C ALA A 49 -1.13 -2.45 -13.89
N GLY A 50 -0.99 -1.52 -12.94
CA GLY A 50 0.19 -1.45 -12.05
C GLY A 50 0.31 -2.69 -11.17
N ALA A 51 -0.80 -3.09 -10.55
CA ALA A 51 -0.85 -4.28 -9.71
C ALA A 51 -0.54 -5.56 -10.50
N PHE A 52 -1.10 -5.71 -11.70
CA PHE A 52 -0.86 -6.87 -12.57
C PHE A 52 0.62 -6.97 -12.96
N ARG A 53 1.24 -5.87 -13.41
CA ARG A 53 2.66 -5.85 -13.77
C ARG A 53 3.57 -6.19 -12.59
N PHE A 54 3.21 -5.76 -11.39
CA PHE A 54 3.94 -6.11 -10.17
C PHE A 54 3.81 -7.60 -9.84
N ALA A 55 2.62 -8.20 -10.06
CA ALA A 55 2.42 -9.64 -9.88
C ALA A 55 3.32 -10.46 -10.83
N GLU A 56 3.42 -10.02 -12.10
CA GLU A 56 4.32 -10.63 -13.09
C GLU A 56 5.78 -10.45 -12.70
N TRP A 57 6.16 -9.28 -12.19
CA TRP A 57 7.55 -8.99 -11.82
C TRP A 57 8.06 -9.85 -10.66
N ILE A 58 7.21 -10.17 -9.68
CA ILE A 58 7.57 -11.00 -8.51
C ILE A 58 7.30 -12.49 -8.75
N ASP A 59 6.77 -12.87 -9.92
CA ASP A 59 6.39 -14.24 -10.25
C ASP A 59 5.43 -14.86 -9.21
N LEU A 60 4.48 -14.06 -8.72
CA LEU A 60 3.51 -14.49 -7.72
C LEU A 60 2.31 -15.17 -8.40
N SER A 61 2.57 -16.37 -8.94
CA SER A 61 1.55 -17.19 -9.59
C SER A 61 0.32 -17.42 -8.70
N GLY A 62 -0.88 -17.13 -9.22
CA GLY A 62 -2.15 -17.31 -8.52
C GLY A 62 -2.64 -16.10 -7.73
N MET A 63 -1.87 -15.01 -7.66
CA MET A 63 -2.37 -13.72 -7.16
C MET A 63 -3.36 -13.11 -8.15
N CYS A 64 -4.42 -12.51 -7.62
CA CYS A 64 -5.37 -11.70 -8.38
C CYS A 64 -5.29 -10.25 -7.91
N THR A 65 -5.58 -9.32 -8.83
CA THR A 65 -5.85 -7.93 -8.49
C THR A 65 -7.18 -7.84 -7.75
N LYS A 66 -7.22 -7.04 -6.70
CA LYS A 66 -8.44 -6.75 -5.93
C LYS A 66 -8.53 -5.24 -5.72
N GLU A 67 -9.60 -4.64 -6.20
CA GLU A 67 -9.94 -3.26 -5.88
C GLU A 67 -10.50 -3.19 -4.46
N ILE A 68 -9.97 -2.27 -3.66
CA ILE A 68 -10.38 -2.00 -2.29
C ILE A 68 -10.28 -0.49 -2.00
N THR A 69 -11.00 -0.03 -1.01
CA THR A 69 -10.87 1.36 -0.54
C THR A 69 -9.57 1.57 0.25
N PHE A 70 -9.12 2.82 0.34
CA PHE A 70 -7.99 3.19 1.18
C PHE A 70 -8.15 2.73 2.63
N ASP A 71 -9.34 2.93 3.22
CA ASP A 71 -9.59 2.52 4.60
C ASP A 71 -9.58 1.00 4.78
N GLU A 72 -10.14 0.23 3.84
CA GLU A 72 -10.01 -1.23 3.86
C GLU A 72 -8.56 -1.67 3.76
N ALA A 73 -7.77 -1.02 2.91
CA ALA A 73 -6.36 -1.33 2.73
C ALA A 73 -5.55 -1.04 4.01
N ARG A 74 -5.90 0.01 4.75
CA ARG A 74 -5.32 0.33 6.06
C ARG A 74 -5.65 -0.74 7.09
N GLU A 75 -6.91 -1.17 7.17
CA GLU A 75 -7.30 -2.23 8.11
C GLU A 75 -6.62 -3.56 7.77
N ILE A 76 -6.55 -3.94 6.49
CA ILE A 76 -5.81 -5.13 6.04
C ILE A 76 -4.35 -5.07 6.47
N ALA A 77 -3.69 -3.92 6.31
CA ALA A 77 -2.30 -3.71 6.67
C ALA A 77 -2.08 -3.79 8.19
N LYS A 78 -3.00 -3.26 9.00
CA LYS A 78 -2.98 -3.37 10.49
C LYS A 78 -3.14 -4.79 11.00
N GLU A 79 -3.97 -5.59 10.33
CA GLU A 79 -4.20 -6.99 10.70
C GLU A 79 -3.01 -7.89 10.39
N ARG A 80 -2.05 -7.43 9.57
CA ARG A 80 -0.90 -8.26 9.20
C ARG A 80 0.08 -8.39 10.38
N PRO A 81 0.68 -9.58 10.57
CA PRO A 81 1.74 -9.75 11.55
C PRO A 81 2.98 -8.93 11.17
N MET A 82 3.81 -8.63 12.17
CA MET A 82 5.13 -8.01 11.96
C MET A 82 5.89 -8.77 10.86
N PRO A 83 6.58 -8.07 9.94
CA PRO A 83 7.03 -6.67 10.04
C PRO A 83 6.15 -5.63 9.34
N VAL A 84 4.95 -5.97 8.84
CA VAL A 84 4.11 -5.02 8.08
C VAL A 84 3.66 -3.87 8.99
N VAL A 85 4.06 -2.63 8.66
CA VAL A 85 3.75 -1.42 9.45
C VAL A 85 3.20 -0.27 8.60
N SER A 86 3.16 -0.44 7.29
CA SER A 86 2.73 0.61 6.36
C SER A 86 1.90 0.05 5.20
N LEU A 87 1.34 0.98 4.46
CA LEU A 87 0.67 0.81 3.20
C LEU A 87 1.46 1.61 2.16
N MET A 88 1.85 0.98 1.06
CA MET A 88 2.77 1.55 0.08
C MET A 88 2.10 1.65 -1.29
N LEU A 89 2.01 2.86 -1.84
CA LEU A 89 1.62 3.07 -3.23
C LEU A 89 2.85 2.87 -4.13
N LEU A 90 2.86 1.77 -4.88
CA LEU A 90 4.00 1.32 -5.69
C LEU A 90 3.87 1.68 -7.16
N ASP A 91 3.08 2.70 -7.50
CA ASP A 91 2.97 3.20 -8.89
C ASP A 91 4.33 3.64 -9.46
N ARG A 92 5.23 4.11 -8.57
CA ARG A 92 6.64 4.40 -8.86
C ARG A 92 7.51 3.60 -7.90
N MET A 93 7.99 2.43 -8.33
CA MET A 93 8.75 1.52 -7.46
C MET A 93 10.02 2.13 -6.85
N ASP A 94 10.64 3.09 -7.54
CA ASP A 94 11.85 3.78 -7.07
C ASP A 94 11.55 4.86 -6.01
N ASN A 95 10.30 5.31 -5.91
CA ASN A 95 9.87 6.33 -4.95
C ASN A 95 8.41 6.08 -4.54
N PRO A 96 8.13 5.02 -3.76
CA PRO A 96 6.79 4.68 -3.36
C PRO A 96 6.25 5.66 -2.32
N VAL A 97 4.96 5.96 -2.38
CA VAL A 97 4.30 6.77 -1.36
C VAL A 97 3.98 5.87 -0.18
N ILE A 98 4.46 6.19 1.01
CA ILE A 98 4.33 5.34 2.21
C ILE A 98 3.34 5.98 3.19
N HIS A 99 2.27 5.28 3.51
CA HIS A 99 1.34 5.62 4.58
C HIS A 99 1.50 4.66 5.76
N PHE A 100 1.96 5.16 6.91
CA PHE A 100 2.08 4.34 8.12
C PHE A 100 0.71 4.07 8.73
N VAL A 101 0.45 2.80 9.09
CA VAL A 101 -0.88 2.35 9.55
C VAL A 101 -0.90 1.89 11.01
N ARG A 102 0.21 2.06 11.73
CA ARG A 102 0.36 1.60 13.12
C ARG A 102 -0.26 2.54 14.14
#